data_AF-A0A7J9HWX2-F1
#
_entry.id   AF-A0A7J9HWX2-F1
#
_cell.length_a   1.000
_cell.length_b   1.000
_cell.length_c   1.000
_cell.angle_alpha   90.00
_cell.angle_beta   90.00
_cell.angle_gamma   90.00
#
_symmetry.space_group_name_H-M   'P 1'
#
loop_
_entity.id
_entity.type
_entity.pdbx_description
1 polymer ?
#
loop_
_entity_poly.entity_id
_entity_poly.type
_entity_poly.pdbx_seq_one_letter_code
_entity_poly.pdbx_strand_id
1 'polypeptide(L)'
;GKTFKKPRRPYEKERLDAELRLVGEYGLRCKRELWRVQYALSRIRNAARDLLTLDEKNPRRIFEGEALLRRMNRYGLLDESQNKLDYVLALTVENFLERRLQTLVFKTGMAKSIHHARVLIRQRHIR
;
A
#
# COMPACT_ATOMS: atom_id res chain seq x y z
N GLY A 1 -6.56 -15.25 -8.70
CA GLY A 1 -5.40 -15.41 -7.80
C GLY A 1 -5.74 -14.94 -6.38
N LYS A 2 -5.10 -15.49 -5.35
CA LYS A 2 -5.33 -15.08 -3.94
C LYS A 2 -4.90 -13.61 -3.75
N THR A 3 -5.68 -12.84 -2.99
CA THR A 3 -5.46 -11.39 -2.76
C THR A 3 -4.79 -11.06 -1.43
N PHE A 4 -4.61 -12.05 -0.55
CA PHE A 4 -3.96 -11.89 0.75
C PHE A 4 -3.32 -13.22 1.15
N LYS A 5 -2.37 -13.15 2.09
CA LYS A 5 -1.73 -14.31 2.71
C LYS A 5 -1.86 -14.20 4.23
N LYS A 6 -2.20 -15.30 4.90
CA LYS A 6 -2.24 -15.34 6.37
C LYS A 6 -0.81 -15.31 6.93
N PRO A 7 -0.59 -14.70 8.11
CA PRO A 7 0.71 -14.72 8.78
C PRO A 7 1.11 -16.17 9.08
N ARG A 8 2.42 -16.45 9.06
CA ARG A 8 2.96 -17.78 9.40
C ARG A 8 2.76 -18.13 10.87
N ARG A 9 2.96 -17.15 11.76
CA ARG A 9 2.82 -17.28 13.22
C ARG A 9 1.58 -16.51 13.71
N PRO A 10 0.52 -17.20 14.13
CA PRO A 10 -0.73 -16.54 14.51
C PRO A 10 -0.66 -15.68 15.78
N TYR A 11 0.14 -16.09 16.78
CA TYR A 11 0.09 -15.51 18.14
C TYR A 11 1.35 -14.73 18.53
N GLU A 12 1.98 -14.08 17.56
CA GLU A 12 3.15 -13.21 17.79
C GLU A 12 2.69 -11.83 18.28
N LYS A 13 3.01 -11.50 19.54
CA LYS A 13 2.53 -10.30 20.24
C LYS A 13 2.85 -9.02 19.48
N GLU A 14 4.12 -8.83 19.10
CA GLU A 14 4.59 -7.63 18.38
C GLU A 14 3.80 -7.39 17.08
N ARG A 15 3.56 -8.46 16.30
CA ARG A 15 2.76 -8.39 15.08
C ARG A 15 1.31 -8.04 15.40
N LEU A 16 0.72 -8.66 16.43
CA LEU A 16 -0.66 -8.40 16.80
C LEU A 16 -0.88 -6.94 17.20
N ASP A 17 0.03 -6.38 17.99
CA ASP A 17 0.00 -5.01 18.49
C ASP A 17 0.22 -4.00 17.35
N ALA A 18 1.22 -4.23 16.50
CA ALA A 18 1.48 -3.38 15.34
C ALA A 18 0.30 -3.37 14.34
N GLU A 19 -0.28 -4.54 14.05
CA GLU A 19 -1.46 -4.63 13.19
C GLU A 19 -2.68 -3.94 13.81
N LEU A 20 -2.87 -4.06 15.13
CA LEU A 20 -4.00 -3.44 15.82
C LEU A 20 -3.89 -1.91 15.77
N ARG A 21 -2.69 -1.36 15.99
CA ARG A 21 -2.41 0.06 15.85
C ARG A 21 -2.82 0.58 14.46
N LEU A 22 -2.33 -0.06 13.40
CA LEU A 22 -2.66 0.32 12.02
C LEU A 22 -4.15 0.18 11.70
N VAL A 23 -4.80 -0.88 12.21
CA VAL A 23 -6.24 -1.08 12.02
C VAL A 23 -7.05 0.04 12.68
N GLY A 24 -6.64 0.49 13.87
CA GLY A 24 -7.25 1.60 14.58
C GLY A 24 -7.04 2.94 13.86
N GLU A 25 -5.78 3.29 13.58
CA GLU A 25 -5.40 4.56 12.93
C GLU A 25 -6.12 4.76 11.59
N TYR A 26 -6.21 3.71 10.77
CA TYR A 26 -6.79 3.77 9.43
C TYR A 26 -8.25 3.31 9.35
N GLY A 27 -8.90 3.03 10.49
CA GLY A 27 -10.31 2.64 10.55
C GLY A 27 -10.65 1.42 9.69
N LEU A 28 -9.80 0.39 9.72
CA LEU A 28 -9.99 -0.85 8.96
C LEU A 28 -11.04 -1.74 9.63
N ARG A 29 -11.87 -2.43 8.84
CA ARG A 29 -12.88 -3.35 9.39
C ARG A 29 -12.29 -4.63 9.97
N CYS A 30 -11.23 -5.14 9.35
CA CYS A 30 -10.61 -6.39 9.74
C CYS A 30 -9.14 -6.48 9.31
N LYS A 31 -8.36 -7.33 9.99
CA LYS A 31 -6.93 -7.59 9.67
C LYS A 31 -6.73 -8.09 8.24
N ARG A 32 -7.75 -8.70 7.62
CA ARG A 32 -7.70 -9.10 6.21
C ARG A 32 -7.52 -7.91 5.26
N GLU A 33 -8.06 -6.73 5.57
CA GLU A 33 -7.81 -5.53 4.77
C GLU A 33 -6.32 -5.16 4.79
N LEU A 34 -5.70 -5.20 5.97
CA LEU A 34 -4.27 -4.97 6.14
C LEU A 34 -3.42 -6.02 5.39
N TRP A 35 -3.76 -7.31 5.52
CA TRP A 35 -3.04 -8.40 4.84
C TRP A 35 -3.12 -8.33 3.32
N ARG A 36 -4.18 -7.73 2.74
CA ARG A 36 -4.25 -7.48 1.29
C ARG A 36 -3.21 -6.46 0.85
N VAL A 37 -3.07 -5.37 1.61
CA VAL A 37 -2.08 -4.32 1.34
C VAL A 37 -0.67 -4.86 1.49
N GLN A 38 -0.39 -5.57 2.60
CA GLN A 38 0.91 -6.23 2.81
C GLN A 38 1.26 -7.20 1.69
N TYR A 39 0.28 -8.00 1.23
CA TYR A 39 0.50 -8.93 0.13
C TYR A 39 0.78 -8.21 -1.20
N ALA A 40 0.05 -7.14 -1.51
CA ALA A 40 0.29 -6.32 -2.69
C ALA A 40 1.69 -5.67 -2.65
N LEU A 41 2.06 -5.07 -1.51
CA LEU A 41 3.38 -4.47 -1.29
C LEU A 41 4.50 -5.52 -1.42
N SER A 42 4.32 -6.72 -0.88
CA SER A 42 5.27 -7.82 -1.04
C SER A 42 5.48 -8.20 -2.50
N ARG A 43 4.42 -8.25 -3.33
CA ARG A 43 4.55 -8.52 -4.77
C ARG A 43 5.30 -7.41 -5.51
N ILE A 44 5.01 -6.16 -5.17
CA ILE A 44 5.68 -4.99 -5.75
C ILE A 44 7.18 -5.01 -5.40
N ARG A 45 7.51 -5.24 -4.13
CA ARG A 45 8.90 -5.34 -3.68
C ARG A 45 9.64 -6.52 -4.30
N ASN A 46 9.00 -7.67 -4.44
CA ASN A 46 9.64 -8.82 -5.09
C ASN A 46 9.98 -8.51 -6.55
N ALA A 47 9.04 -7.92 -7.30
CA ALA A 47 9.31 -7.47 -8.67
C ALA A 47 10.46 -6.45 -8.72
N ALA A 48 10.49 -5.47 -7.82
CA ALA A 48 11.58 -4.51 -7.74
C ALA A 48 12.94 -5.18 -7.45
N ARG A 49 12.99 -6.16 -6.52
CA ARG A 49 14.22 -6.92 -6.23
C ARG A 49 14.70 -7.71 -7.45
N ASP A 50 13.79 -8.40 -8.13
CA ASP A 50 14.14 -9.19 -9.33
C ASP A 50 14.67 -8.32 -10.47
N LEU A 51 14.19 -7.07 -10.58
CA LEU A 51 14.70 -6.11 -11.58
C LEU A 51 16.04 -5.50 -11.18
N LEU A 52 16.27 -5.29 -9.88
CA LEU A 52 17.52 -4.72 -9.36
C LEU A 52 18.71 -5.67 -9.47
N THR A 53 18.49 -6.98 -9.57
CA THR A 53 19.57 -7.97 -9.81
C THR A 53 20.06 -7.99 -11.26
N LEU A 54 19.25 -7.48 -12.21
CA LEU A 54 19.63 -7.40 -13.62
C LEU A 54 20.54 -6.20 -13.88
N ASP A 55 21.39 -6.28 -14.89
CA ASP A 55 22.19 -5.15 -15.35
C ASP A 55 21.32 -3.96 -15.78
N GLU A 56 21.82 -2.74 -15.59
CA GLU A 56 21.08 -1.51 -15.92
C GLU A 56 20.68 -1.40 -17.39
N LYS A 57 21.47 -1.98 -18.30
CA LYS A 57 21.20 -1.96 -19.75
C LYS A 57 20.31 -3.11 -20.19
N ASN A 58 19.89 -4.00 -19.28
CA ASN A 58 19.04 -5.12 -19.64
C ASN A 58 17.66 -4.61 -20.13
N PRO A 59 17.19 -5.01 -21.33
CA PRO A 59 15.93 -4.52 -21.88
C PRO A 59 14.72 -4.80 -20.98
N ARG A 60 14.76 -5.91 -20.23
CA ARG A 60 13.70 -6.25 -19.28
C ARG A 60 13.66 -5.28 -18.10
N ARG A 61 14.82 -4.89 -17.56
CA ARG A 61 14.93 -3.92 -16.46
C ARG A 61 14.42 -2.55 -16.89
N ILE A 62 14.78 -2.11 -18.08
CA ILE A 62 14.35 -0.81 -18.63
C ILE A 62 12.82 -0.79 -18.77
N PHE A 63 12.24 -1.78 -19.45
CA PHE A 63 10.81 -1.81 -19.72
C PHE A 63 9.96 -2.08 -18.48
N GLU A 64 10.23 -3.16 -17.73
CA GLU A 64 9.44 -3.51 -16.54
C GLU A 64 9.68 -2.53 -15.39
N GLY A 65 10.91 -2.00 -15.27
CA GLY A 65 11.26 -1.01 -14.25
C GLY A 65 10.53 0.31 -14.45
N GLU A 66 10.53 0.84 -15.68
CA GLU A 66 9.77 2.06 -15.99
C GLU A 66 8.26 1.85 -15.80
N ALA A 67 7.73 0.70 -16.22
CA ALA A 67 6.32 0.37 -16.03
C ALA A 67 5.94 0.28 -14.53
N LEU A 68 6.83 -0.24 -13.68
CA LEU A 68 6.63 -0.30 -12.24
C LEU A 68 6.62 1.10 -11.62
N LEU A 69 7.61 1.93 -11.95
CA LEU A 69 7.71 3.32 -11.47
C LEU A 69 6.52 4.17 -11.90
N ARG A 70 6.12 4.08 -13.17
CA ARG A 70 4.93 4.77 -13.70
C ARG A 70 3.66 4.41 -12.93
N ARG A 71 3.51 3.14 -12.52
CA ARG A 71 2.38 2.70 -11.70
C ARG A 71 2.44 3.28 -10.29
N MET A 72 3.63 3.33 -9.67
CA MET A 72 3.79 3.89 -8.33
C MET A 72 3.51 5.40 -8.30
N ASN A 73 3.97 6.14 -9.31
CA ASN A 73 3.70 7.57 -9.46
C ASN A 73 2.20 7.83 -9.67
N ARG A 74 1.53 7.03 -10.51
CA ARG A 74 0.08 7.15 -10.72
C ARG A 74 -0.73 6.94 -9.43
N TYR A 75 -0.29 6.03 -8.56
CA TYR A 75 -0.93 5.83 -7.27
C TYR A 75 -0.53 6.90 -6.23
N GLY A 76 0.43 7.76 -6.52
CA GLY A 76 0.97 8.77 -5.61
C GLY A 76 1.68 8.14 -4.42
N LEU A 77 2.37 7.03 -4.65
CA LEU A 77 3.17 6.34 -3.61
C LEU A 77 4.63 6.81 -3.58
N LEU A 78 5.12 7.31 -4.71
CA LEU A 78 6.42 7.93 -4.87
C LEU A 78 6.22 9.37 -5.33
N ASP A 79 7.12 10.24 -4.89
CA ASP A 79 7.22 11.61 -5.36
C ASP A 79 8.00 11.66 -6.69
N GLU A 80 7.85 12.75 -7.46
CA GLU A 80 8.54 12.92 -8.76
C GLU A 80 10.07 12.91 -8.61
N SER A 81 10.56 13.35 -7.44
CA SER A 81 11.98 13.30 -7.07
C SER A 81 12.50 11.87 -6.78
N GLN A 82 11.59 10.91 -6.54
CA GLN A 82 11.91 9.55 -6.09
C GLN A 82 11.74 8.49 -7.21
N ASN A 83 12.17 8.83 -8.42
CA ASN A 83 11.97 7.98 -9.60
C ASN A 83 13.05 6.89 -9.79
N LYS A 84 13.42 6.17 -8.72
CA LYS A 84 14.36 5.04 -8.76
C LYS A 84 13.74 3.78 -8.14
N LEU A 85 14.16 2.61 -8.63
CA LEU A 85 13.67 1.31 -8.15
C LEU A 85 13.99 1.08 -6.66
N ASP A 86 15.07 1.67 -6.14
CA ASP A 86 15.46 1.56 -4.73
C ASP A 86 14.39 2.14 -3.78
N TYR A 87 13.75 3.24 -4.17
CA TYR A 87 12.67 3.85 -3.38
C TYR A 87 11.43 2.94 -3.27
N VAL A 88 11.19 2.08 -4.28
CA VAL A 88 10.11 1.08 -4.24
C VAL A 88 10.33 0.08 -3.11
N LEU A 89 11.59 -0.23 -2.76
CA LEU A 89 11.90 -1.13 -1.64
C LEU A 89 11.56 -0.50 -0.28
N ALA A 90 11.70 0.81 -0.16
CA ALA A 90 11.44 1.57 1.07
C ALA A 90 9.95 1.77 1.38
N LEU A 91 9.05 1.57 0.42
CA LEU A 91 7.59 1.79 0.59
C LEU A 91 7.01 1.02 1.78
N THR A 92 6.35 1.69 2.72
CA THR A 92 5.72 1.02 3.85
C THR A 92 4.23 0.73 3.61
N VAL A 93 3.57 0.08 4.57
CA VAL A 93 2.14 -0.25 4.45
C VAL A 93 1.29 1.01 4.61
N GLU A 94 1.77 1.93 5.43
CA GLU A 94 1.20 3.26 5.69
C GLU A 94 1.06 4.04 4.38
N ASN A 95 2.09 4.10 3.53
CA ASN A 95 2.02 4.79 2.22
C ASN A 95 0.79 4.35 1.40
N PHE A 96 0.45 3.06 1.41
CA PHE A 96 -0.73 2.55 0.70
C PHE A 96 -2.04 2.87 1.41
N LEU A 97 -2.06 2.80 2.74
CA LEU A 97 -3.25 3.12 3.52
C LEU A 97 -3.58 4.60 3.43
N GLU A 98 -2.59 5.49 3.35
CA GLU A 98 -2.80 6.93 3.14
C GLU A 98 -3.41 7.29 1.79
N ARG A 99 -3.19 6.47 0.76
CA ARG A 99 -3.77 6.66 -0.59
C ARG A 99 -5.15 6.03 -0.75
N ARG A 100 -5.70 5.41 0.31
CA ARG A 100 -7.04 4.83 0.28
C ARG A 100 -8.10 5.94 0.24
N LEU A 101 -9.18 5.75 -0.52
CA LEU A 101 -10.26 6.75 -0.58
C LEU A 101 -10.79 7.18 0.81
N GLN A 102 -10.92 6.23 1.74
CA GLN A 102 -11.34 6.50 3.12
C GLN A 102 -10.45 7.52 3.84
N THR A 103 -9.13 7.41 3.69
CA THR A 103 -8.16 8.31 4.33
C THR A 103 -8.04 9.63 3.59
N LEU A 104 -8.13 9.61 2.26
CA LEU A 104 -8.19 10.83 1.45
C LEU A 104 -9.41 11.69 1.80
N VAL A 105 -10.59 11.08 1.95
CA VAL A 105 -11.83 11.76 2.35
C VAL A 105 -11.73 12.35 3.76
N PHE A 106 -11.04 11.66 4.66
CA PHE A 106 -10.79 12.17 6.00
C PHE A 106 -9.78 13.34 5.98
N LYS A 107 -8.65 13.20 5.28
CA LYS A 107 -7.61 14.24 5.15
C LYS A 107 -8.10 15.51 4.44
N THR A 108 -9.07 15.38 3.52
CA THR A 108 -9.70 16.51 2.83
C THR A 108 -10.73 17.26 3.68
N GLY A 109 -11.00 16.82 4.91
CA GLY A 109 -11.92 17.49 5.82
C GLY A 109 -13.41 17.23 5.56
N MET A 110 -13.75 16.39 4.57
CA MET A 110 -15.14 16.04 4.24
C MET A 110 -15.82 15.19 5.33
N ALA A 111 -15.04 14.54 6.20
CA ALA A 111 -15.54 13.69 7.27
C ALA A 111 -14.92 14.05 8.61
N LYS A 112 -15.75 14.02 9.67
CA LYS A 112 -15.33 14.26 11.07
C LYS A 112 -14.35 13.20 11.63
N SER A 113 -14.38 11.98 11.10
CA SER A 113 -13.50 10.88 11.54
C SER A 113 -13.27 9.88 10.42
N ILE A 114 -12.26 9.02 10.58
CA ILE A 114 -11.95 7.95 9.61
C ILE A 114 -13.11 6.95 9.45
N HIS A 115 -13.88 6.72 10.52
CA HIS A 115 -15.06 5.86 10.50
C HIS A 115 -16.23 6.57 9.80
N HIS A 116 -16.40 7.87 10.02
CA HIS A 116 -17.39 8.66 9.31
C HIS A 116 -17.12 8.68 7.79
N ALA A 117 -15.86 8.87 7.38
CA ALA A 117 -15.46 8.80 5.97
C ALA A 117 -15.90 7.48 5.32
N ARG A 118 -15.75 6.36 6.03
CA ARG A 118 -16.16 5.04 5.55
C ARG A 118 -17.67 4.93 5.35
N VAL A 119 -18.46 5.51 6.26
CA VAL A 119 -19.93 5.52 6.18
C VAL A 119 -20.39 6.33 4.98
N LEU A 120 -19.85 7.54 4.78
CA LEU A 120 -20.18 8.41 3.63
C LEU A 120 -19.88 7.72 2.29
N ILE A 121 -18.74 7.05 2.18
CA ILE A 121 -18.38 6.28 0.98
C ILE A 121 -19.38 5.14 0.78
N ARG A 122 -19.72 4.39 1.85
CA ARG A 122 -20.68 3.28 1.76
C ARG A 122 -22.07 3.74 1.34
N GLN A 123 -22.50 4.90 1.80
CA GLN A 123 -23.80 5.51 1.49
C GLN A 123 -23.81 6.24 0.14
N ARG A 124 -22.70 6.24 -0.61
CA ARG A 124 -22.56 6.90 -1.93
C ARG A 124 -22.73 8.42 -1.88
N HIS A 125 -22.37 9.05 -0.76
CA HIS A 125 -22.33 10.51 -0.63
C HIS A 125 -21.08 11.13 -1.28
N ILE A 126 -20.08 10.29 -1.60
CA ILE A 126 -18.83 10.69 -2.24
C ILE A 126 -18.80 10.05 -3.63
N ARG A 127 -18.51 10.88 -4.65
CA ARG A 127 -18.40 10.48 -6.07
C ARG A 127 -16.94 10.33 -6.47
#